data_AF-A0A7K2NMC9-F1
#
_entry.id   AF-A0A7K2NMC9-F1
#
_cell.length_a   1.000
_cell.length_b   1.000
_cell.length_c   1.000
_cell.angle_alpha   90.00
_cell.angle_beta   90.00
_cell.angle_gamma   90.00
#
_symmetry.space_group_name_H-M   'P 1'
#
loop_
_entity.id
_entity.type
_entity.pdbx_description
1 polymer ?
#
loop_
_entity_poly.entity_id
_entity_poly.type
_entity_poly.pdbx_seq_one_letter_code
_entity_poly.pdbx_strand_id
1 'polypeptide(L)'
;PDSTGVVYGSFRVTNVSSDGCTVTGPGNVVTASLGAAEATRIGTARHAAGDAAAGLPDPSLETASLALAPGAAYEVQFAWVPSETCPTTGGTTGGGSGGPSPDPSPTADTTAAGGTSAGGGEAGPTTQLITEDGPAEGSVSVTYTPEGGSGSATATVSNACVGTVYWTGLLADSGSGA
;
A
#
# COMPACT_ATOMS: atom_id res chain seq x y z
N PRO A 1 8.03 6.79 -1.44
CA PRO A 1 6.88 7.72 -1.32
C PRO A 1 7.42 9.15 -1.29
N ASP A 2 6.62 10.13 -1.71
CA ASP A 2 6.94 11.56 -1.55
C ASP A 2 6.55 12.07 -0.14
N SER A 3 6.65 13.39 0.06
CA SER A 3 6.32 14.04 1.34
C SER A 3 4.83 13.97 1.71
N THR A 4 3.94 13.65 0.77
CA THR A 4 2.50 13.48 1.04
C THR A 4 2.10 12.00 1.12
N GLY A 5 3.06 11.08 0.96
CA GLY A 5 2.86 9.63 1.03
C GLY A 5 2.53 8.98 -0.32
N VAL A 6 2.54 9.73 -1.42
CA VAL A 6 2.25 9.19 -2.76
C VAL A 6 3.41 8.31 -3.22
N VAL A 7 3.12 7.13 -3.75
CA VAL A 7 4.11 6.20 -4.29
C VAL A 7 4.02 6.18 -5.81
N TYR A 8 5.11 6.52 -6.49
CA TYR A 8 5.17 6.56 -7.95
C TYR A 8 5.87 5.32 -8.51
N GLY A 9 5.48 4.93 -9.72
CA GLY A 9 6.13 3.85 -10.47
C GLY A 9 5.86 3.98 -11.96
N SER A 10 6.51 3.12 -12.74
CA SER A 10 6.30 3.04 -14.19
C SER A 10 6.27 1.61 -14.68
N PHE A 11 5.54 1.40 -15.77
CA PHE A 11 5.56 0.19 -16.58
C PHE A 11 6.17 0.54 -17.92
N ARG A 12 7.22 -0.18 -18.32
CA ARG A 12 7.85 -0.04 -19.63
C ARG A 12 7.44 -1.21 -20.51
N VAL A 13 6.94 -0.89 -21.70
CA VAL A 13 6.56 -1.90 -22.71
C VAL A 13 7.47 -1.73 -23.91
N THR A 14 8.09 -2.84 -24.32
CA THR A 14 9.03 -2.87 -25.44
C THR A 14 8.52 -3.78 -26.54
N ASN A 15 8.61 -3.33 -27.78
CA ASN A 15 8.38 -4.20 -28.93
C ASN A 15 9.56 -5.16 -29.08
N VAL A 16 9.39 -6.40 -28.65
CA VAL A 16 10.41 -7.47 -28.75
C VAL A 16 10.33 -8.26 -30.05
N SER A 17 9.43 -7.90 -30.96
CA SER A 17 9.29 -8.55 -32.26
C SER A 17 10.28 -8.00 -33.30
N SER A 18 10.43 -8.71 -34.42
CA SER A 18 11.24 -8.27 -35.57
C SER A 18 10.53 -7.23 -36.45
N ASP A 19 9.25 -6.98 -36.23
CA ASP A 19 8.40 -6.11 -37.04
C ASP A 19 7.91 -4.90 -36.23
N GLY A 20 7.52 -3.83 -36.93
CA GLY A 20 6.87 -2.69 -36.27
C GLY A 20 5.46 -3.04 -35.82
N CYS A 21 5.01 -2.50 -34.68
CA CYS A 21 3.63 -2.60 -34.22
C CYS A 21 3.07 -1.24 -33.82
N THR A 22 1.74 -1.11 -33.80
CA THR A 22 1.07 0.13 -33.38
C THR A 22 0.20 -0.15 -32.17
N VAL A 23 0.40 0.64 -31.12
CA VAL A 23 -0.45 0.65 -29.92
C VAL A 23 -1.44 1.80 -30.07
N THR A 24 -2.75 1.52 -29.99
CA THR A 24 -3.80 2.51 -30.32
C THR A 24 -4.63 2.96 -29.12
N GLY A 25 -4.11 2.77 -27.91
CA GLY A 25 -4.79 3.17 -26.69
C GLY A 25 -3.90 2.99 -25.46
N PRO A 26 -4.30 3.59 -24.34
CA PRO A 26 -3.51 3.56 -23.11
C PRO A 26 -3.46 2.16 -22.47
N GLY A 27 -4.32 1.23 -22.86
CA GLY A 27 -4.49 -0.06 -22.19
C GLY A 27 -5.37 0.06 -20.95
N ASN A 28 -5.14 -0.79 -19.95
CA ASN A 28 -5.87 -0.75 -18.69
C ASN A 28 -4.97 -1.01 -17.48
N VAL A 29 -5.32 -0.38 -16.36
CA VAL A 29 -4.74 -0.67 -15.04
C VAL A 29 -5.81 -1.25 -14.15
N VAL A 30 -5.48 -2.35 -13.48
CA VAL A 30 -6.32 -2.97 -12.45
C VAL A 30 -5.55 -3.10 -11.15
N THR A 31 -6.26 -3.04 -10.04
CA THR A 31 -5.70 -3.18 -8.70
C THR A 31 -6.25 -4.41 -8.01
N ALA A 32 -5.43 -5.05 -7.18
CA ALA A 32 -5.90 -6.04 -6.21
C ALA A 32 -5.34 -5.72 -4.83
N SER A 33 -6.20 -5.82 -3.82
CA SER A 33 -5.85 -5.66 -2.41
C SER A 33 -5.17 -6.92 -1.88
N LEU A 34 -4.11 -6.73 -1.11
CA LEU A 34 -3.36 -7.77 -0.43
C LEU A 34 -3.31 -7.48 1.07
N GLY A 35 -3.38 -8.53 1.88
CA GLY A 35 -3.32 -8.40 3.34
C GLY A 35 -4.48 -7.58 3.91
N ALA A 36 -4.18 -6.57 4.72
CA ALA A 36 -5.17 -5.72 5.40
C ALA A 36 -5.75 -4.59 4.53
N ALA A 37 -5.49 -4.60 3.22
CA ALA A 37 -5.98 -3.58 2.31
C ALA A 37 -7.48 -3.75 1.99
N GLU A 38 -8.23 -2.66 1.93
CA GLU A 38 -9.68 -2.69 1.79
C GLU A 38 -10.10 -2.60 0.32
N ALA A 39 -10.38 -3.75 -0.31
CA ALA A 39 -10.66 -3.87 -1.73
C ALA A 39 -11.72 -2.88 -2.25
N THR A 40 -12.77 -2.63 -1.46
CA THR A 40 -13.90 -1.78 -1.84
C THR A 40 -13.57 -0.29 -1.84
N ARG A 41 -12.45 0.10 -1.23
CA ARG A 41 -11.98 1.50 -1.13
C ARG A 41 -10.65 1.72 -1.86
N ILE A 42 -10.28 0.79 -2.72
CA ILE A 42 -9.16 0.93 -3.64
C ILE A 42 -9.72 1.20 -5.03
N GLY A 43 -9.37 2.35 -5.59
CA GLY A 43 -9.81 2.81 -6.90
C GLY A 43 -8.69 2.89 -7.93
N THR A 44 -9.09 3.05 -9.19
CA THR A 44 -8.21 3.47 -10.28
C THR A 44 -8.83 4.65 -11.00
N ALA A 45 -8.00 5.58 -11.47
CA ALA A 45 -8.42 6.75 -12.23
C ALA A 45 -7.36 7.14 -13.27
N ARG A 46 -7.80 7.69 -14.40
CA ARG A 46 -6.89 8.32 -15.36
C ARG A 46 -6.28 9.57 -14.77
N HIS A 47 -4.99 9.80 -15.02
CA HIS A 47 -4.33 11.05 -14.65
C HIS A 47 -4.92 12.22 -15.44
N ALA A 48 -5.10 13.35 -14.77
CA ALA A 48 -5.59 14.61 -15.30
C ALA A 48 -4.87 15.78 -14.60
N ALA A 49 -4.74 16.91 -15.30
CA ALA A 49 -4.09 18.08 -14.73
C ALA A 49 -4.83 18.57 -13.48
N GLY A 50 -4.09 18.72 -12.38
CA GLY A 50 -4.61 19.16 -11.08
C GLY A 50 -5.17 18.05 -10.19
N ASP A 51 -5.03 16.78 -10.56
CA ASP A 51 -5.32 15.67 -9.64
C ASP A 51 -4.26 15.53 -8.52
N ALA A 52 -4.51 14.59 -7.60
CA ALA A 52 -3.67 14.39 -6.43
C ALA A 52 -2.29 13.77 -6.73
N ALA A 53 -2.08 13.25 -7.94
CA ALA A 53 -0.82 12.68 -8.42
C ALA A 53 0.03 13.73 -9.13
N ALA A 54 0.33 14.83 -8.45
CA ALA A 54 1.06 15.98 -9.01
C ALA A 54 2.48 15.67 -9.50
N GLY A 55 3.07 14.53 -9.10
CA GLY A 55 4.37 14.07 -9.60
C GLY A 55 4.32 13.33 -10.94
N LEU A 56 3.13 13.04 -11.49
CA LEU A 56 3.01 12.44 -12.82
C LEU A 56 3.25 13.48 -13.93
N PRO A 57 3.77 13.04 -15.10
CA PRO A 57 3.94 13.90 -16.26
C PRO A 57 2.62 14.51 -16.73
N ASP A 58 2.68 15.72 -17.29
CA ASP A 58 1.51 16.43 -17.78
C ASP A 58 0.72 15.56 -18.79
N PRO A 59 -0.62 15.39 -18.63
CA PRO A 59 -1.43 14.56 -19.52
C PRO A 59 -1.35 14.94 -21.00
N SER A 60 -0.98 16.18 -21.32
CA SER A 60 -0.77 16.62 -22.70
C SER A 60 0.45 15.99 -23.39
N LEU A 61 1.34 15.34 -22.63
CA LEU A 61 2.45 14.55 -23.16
C LEU A 61 2.02 13.15 -23.61
N GLU A 62 0.81 12.72 -23.25
CA GLU A 62 0.27 11.43 -23.65
C GLU A 62 -0.11 11.44 -25.12
N THR A 63 0.18 10.34 -25.80
CA THR A 63 -0.22 10.13 -27.19
C THR A 63 -1.38 9.11 -27.27
N ALA A 64 -2.31 9.33 -28.19
CA ALA A 64 -3.43 8.42 -28.41
C ALA A 64 -3.02 7.11 -29.11
N SER A 65 -1.98 7.16 -29.95
CA SER A 65 -1.41 5.98 -30.61
C SER A 65 0.08 6.12 -30.92
N LEU A 66 0.83 5.04 -30.71
CA LEU A 66 2.28 5.02 -30.91
C LEU A 66 2.69 3.86 -31.82
N ALA A 67 3.49 4.18 -32.84
CA ALA A 67 4.17 3.18 -33.66
C ALA A 67 5.51 2.81 -33.02
N LEU A 68 5.71 1.53 -32.72
CA LEU A 68 6.91 0.99 -32.11
C LEU A 68 7.69 0.18 -33.16
N ALA A 69 8.86 0.66 -33.54
CA ALA A 69 9.83 -0.15 -34.26
C ALA A 69 10.33 -1.34 -33.40
N PRO A 70 10.95 -2.37 -34.00
CA PRO A 70 11.64 -3.41 -33.25
C PRO A 70 12.61 -2.81 -32.21
N GLY A 71 12.46 -3.21 -30.95
CA GLY A 71 13.26 -2.70 -29.82
C GLY A 71 12.82 -1.35 -29.24
N ALA A 72 11.92 -0.61 -29.90
CA ALA A 72 11.37 0.63 -29.36
C ALA A 72 10.43 0.35 -28.18
N ALA A 73 10.28 1.35 -27.30
CA ALA A 73 9.48 1.21 -26.09
C ALA A 73 8.60 2.44 -25.83
N TYR A 74 7.64 2.27 -24.93
CA TYR A 74 6.90 3.35 -24.30
C TYR A 74 6.74 3.08 -22.81
N GLU A 75 6.36 4.12 -22.08
CA GLU A 75 6.10 4.04 -20.66
C GLU A 75 4.66 4.41 -20.32
N VAL A 76 4.16 3.80 -19.25
CA VAL A 76 2.97 4.21 -18.54
C VAL A 76 3.37 4.43 -17.09
N GLN A 77 3.19 5.65 -16.58
CA GLN A 77 3.51 5.98 -15.21
C GLN A 77 2.25 5.92 -14.36
N PHE A 78 2.40 5.58 -13.08
CA PHE A 78 1.31 5.54 -12.12
C PHE A 78 1.74 6.11 -10.77
N ALA A 79 0.74 6.54 -10.00
CA ALA A 79 0.89 7.07 -8.66
C ALA A 79 -0.21 6.48 -7.77
N TRP A 80 0.20 5.83 -6.69
CA TRP A 80 -0.68 5.47 -5.59
C TRP A 80 -0.84 6.67 -4.65
N VAL A 81 -2.05 7.22 -4.58
CA VAL A 81 -2.40 8.28 -3.65
C VAL A 81 -3.19 7.68 -2.49
N PRO A 82 -2.62 7.60 -1.27
CA PRO A 82 -3.34 7.14 -0.10
C PRO A 82 -4.41 8.17 0.30
N SER A 83 -5.62 7.70 0.60
CA SER A 83 -6.69 8.55 1.15
C SER A 83 -6.80 8.45 2.66
N GLU A 84 -6.33 7.33 3.24
CA GLU A 84 -6.27 7.09 4.67
C GLU A 84 -5.00 6.30 5.00
N THR A 85 -4.47 6.48 6.21
CA THR A 85 -3.38 5.66 6.72
C THR A 85 -3.87 4.25 7.05
N CYS A 86 -3.03 3.25 6.82
CA CYS A 86 -3.32 1.88 7.26
C CYS A 86 -3.61 1.82 8.76
N PRO A 87 -4.63 1.04 9.20
CA PRO A 87 -4.89 0.86 10.61
C PRO A 87 -3.67 0.23 11.30
N THR A 88 -3.35 0.64 12.52
CA THR A 88 -2.32 -0.02 13.31
C THR A 88 -2.88 -1.24 14.02
N THR A 89 -2.08 -2.30 14.09
CA THR A 89 -2.48 -3.56 14.70
C THR A 89 -2.45 -3.40 16.24
N GLY A 90 -3.49 -2.80 16.80
CA GLY A 90 -3.66 -2.61 18.26
C GLY A 90 -4.74 -1.61 18.67
N GLY A 91 -5.33 -0.87 17.73
CA GLY A 91 -6.50 -0.01 17.99
C GLY A 91 -7.78 -0.82 18.19
N THR A 92 -8.04 -1.33 19.40
CA THR A 92 -9.37 -1.81 19.76
C THR A 92 -10.35 -0.65 19.73
N THR A 93 -11.19 -0.58 18.71
CA THR A 93 -12.51 0.07 18.80
C THR A 93 -13.40 -0.81 19.69
N GLY A 94 -13.06 -0.90 20.98
CA GLY A 94 -13.83 -1.56 22.00
C GLY A 94 -14.52 -0.49 22.84
N GLY A 95 -15.80 -0.25 22.58
CA GLY A 95 -16.63 0.53 23.49
C GLY A 95 -16.59 -0.09 24.88
N GLY A 96 -16.18 0.70 25.86
CA GLY A 96 -16.13 0.29 27.25
C GLY A 96 -16.14 1.53 28.13
N SER A 97 -17.31 1.86 28.65
CA SER A 97 -17.51 2.77 29.78
C SER A 97 -16.86 2.13 31.02
N GLY A 98 -15.53 2.07 31.07
CA GLY A 98 -14.76 1.57 32.20
C GLY A 98 -14.48 2.72 33.14
N GLY A 99 -15.45 3.04 34.01
CA GLY A 99 -15.18 3.91 35.15
C GLY A 99 -14.05 3.37 36.02
N PRO A 100 -13.32 4.22 36.77
CA PRO A 100 -12.29 3.75 37.70
C PRO A 100 -12.97 2.90 38.79
N SER A 101 -12.65 1.62 38.84
CA SER A 101 -13.11 0.67 39.87
C SER A 101 -11.93 0.32 40.78
N PRO A 102 -12.15 0.13 42.08
CA PRO A 102 -11.53 0.98 43.11
C PRO A 102 -10.21 0.47 43.71
N ASP A 103 -9.54 1.46 44.29
CA ASP A 103 -8.44 1.44 45.26
C ASP A 103 -8.49 0.29 46.29
N PRO A 104 -7.40 -0.46 46.53
CA PRO A 104 -7.32 -1.38 47.66
C PRO A 104 -7.02 -0.60 48.96
N SER A 105 -8.06 -0.40 49.78
CA SER A 105 -7.94 0.07 51.16
C SER A 105 -6.98 -0.82 51.97
N PRO A 106 -5.97 -0.28 52.68
CA PRO A 106 -5.18 -1.04 53.63
C PRO A 106 -5.91 -1.06 54.98
N THR A 107 -6.19 -2.24 55.51
CA THR A 107 -6.58 -2.39 56.93
C THR A 107 -5.52 -3.21 57.65
N ALA A 108 -4.98 -2.63 58.71
CA ALA A 108 -3.89 -3.16 59.53
C ALA A 108 -4.38 -4.14 60.62
N ASP A 109 -3.52 -5.15 60.86
CA ASP A 109 -3.15 -5.85 62.10
C ASP A 109 -4.20 -6.44 63.08
N THR A 110 -4.12 -7.75 63.38
CA THR A 110 -3.35 -8.37 64.50
C THR A 110 -3.87 -9.78 64.91
N THR A 111 -2.94 -10.73 65.10
CA THR A 111 -2.90 -11.87 66.10
C THR A 111 -3.21 -13.33 65.68
N ALA A 112 -2.10 -14.08 65.46
CA ALA A 112 -1.67 -15.42 65.93
C ALA A 112 -2.57 -16.69 65.87
N ALA A 113 -2.08 -17.75 65.19
CA ALA A 113 -1.40 -18.93 65.79
C ALA A 113 -1.12 -20.08 64.77
N GLY A 114 0.15 -20.52 64.68
CA GLY A 114 0.58 -21.91 64.44
C GLY A 114 0.72 -22.47 63.00
N GLY A 115 1.92 -22.98 62.65
CA GLY A 115 2.07 -24.12 61.71
C GLY A 115 3.03 -23.99 60.53
N THR A 116 4.26 -24.43 60.74
CA THR A 116 5.44 -24.81 59.91
C THR A 116 5.33 -25.10 58.38
N SER A 117 6.39 -24.67 57.66
CA SER A 117 7.13 -25.29 56.52
C SER A 117 6.96 -24.81 55.05
N ALA A 118 7.97 -24.03 54.62
CA ALA A 118 8.95 -24.28 53.53
C ALA A 118 8.58 -24.20 52.03
N GLY A 119 9.34 -23.35 51.31
CA GLY A 119 9.62 -23.35 49.86
C GLY A 119 8.75 -22.36 49.07
N GLY A 120 9.22 -21.24 48.53
CA GLY A 120 10.46 -21.01 47.78
C GLY A 120 10.17 -21.15 46.29
N GLY A 121 9.88 -20.04 45.61
CA GLY A 121 9.65 -20.01 44.16
C GLY A 121 9.23 -18.62 43.69
N GLU A 122 10.20 -17.87 43.20
CA GLU A 122 10.09 -16.49 42.75
C GLU A 122 9.02 -16.28 41.67
N ALA A 123 8.19 -15.26 41.84
CA ALA A 123 7.37 -14.72 40.76
C ALA A 123 8.30 -14.11 39.70
N GLY A 124 8.59 -14.89 38.66
CA GLY A 124 9.26 -14.39 37.48
C GLY A 124 8.42 -13.28 36.83
N PRO A 125 9.04 -12.20 36.30
CA PRO A 125 8.30 -11.19 35.56
C PRO A 125 7.64 -11.87 34.37
N THR A 126 6.32 -11.73 34.26
CA THR A 126 5.61 -12.07 33.03
C THR A 126 6.22 -11.26 31.91
N THR A 127 6.85 -11.93 30.94
CA THR A 127 7.30 -11.31 29.70
C THR A 127 6.06 -10.80 28.98
N GLN A 128 5.70 -9.54 29.19
CA GLN A 128 4.77 -8.82 28.31
C GLN A 128 5.43 -8.86 26.93
N LEU A 129 4.93 -9.73 26.05
CA LEU A 129 5.22 -9.68 24.63
C LEU A 129 4.80 -8.28 24.17
N ILE A 130 5.77 -7.38 24.04
CA ILE A 130 5.62 -6.20 23.21
C ILE A 130 5.43 -6.76 21.80
N THR A 131 4.18 -6.91 21.38
CA THR A 131 3.88 -6.86 19.95
C THR A 131 4.32 -5.48 19.51
N GLU A 132 5.34 -5.43 18.65
CA GLU A 132 5.63 -4.19 17.93
C GLU A 132 4.36 -3.84 17.16
N ASP A 133 3.64 -2.81 17.63
CA ASP A 133 2.41 -2.28 17.06
C ASP A 133 2.75 -1.67 15.70
N GLY A 134 2.85 -2.52 14.68
CA GLY A 134 3.05 -2.13 13.30
C GLY A 134 1.70 -1.84 12.62
N PRO A 135 1.66 -0.93 11.63
CA PRO A 135 0.53 -0.84 10.72
C PRO A 135 0.20 -2.24 10.18
N ALA A 136 -1.08 -2.61 10.17
CA ALA A 136 -1.53 -3.84 9.53
C ALA A 136 -0.96 -3.87 8.11
N GLU A 137 -0.34 -4.99 7.72
CA GLU A 137 0.40 -5.10 6.46
C GLU A 137 -0.58 -5.15 5.26
N GLY A 138 -1.12 -4.00 4.88
CA GLY A 138 -1.88 -3.81 3.65
C GLY A 138 -0.96 -3.48 2.48
N SER A 139 -1.21 -4.09 1.34
CA SER A 139 -0.52 -3.77 0.09
C SER A 139 -1.50 -3.77 -1.08
N VAL A 140 -1.15 -3.09 -2.17
CA VAL A 140 -1.93 -3.07 -3.41
C VAL A 140 -1.04 -3.54 -4.55
N SER A 141 -1.46 -4.58 -5.26
CA SER A 141 -0.84 -4.92 -6.55
C SER A 141 -1.48 -4.10 -7.66
N VAL A 142 -0.65 -3.42 -8.45
CA VAL A 142 -1.04 -2.64 -9.62
C VAL A 142 -0.61 -3.43 -10.85
N THR A 143 -1.57 -3.84 -11.68
CA THR A 143 -1.31 -4.60 -12.90
C THR A 143 -1.69 -3.76 -14.11
N TYR A 144 -0.73 -3.55 -15.00
CA TYR A 144 -0.93 -2.89 -16.28
C TYR A 144 -1.03 -3.94 -17.41
N THR A 145 -2.02 -3.76 -18.28
CA THR A 145 -2.17 -4.54 -19.52
C THR A 145 -2.18 -3.57 -20.71
N PRO A 146 -1.25 -3.72 -21.67
CA PRO A 146 -1.18 -2.89 -22.86
C PRO A 146 -2.33 -3.21 -23.84
N GLU A 147 -2.80 -2.17 -24.54
CA GLU A 147 -3.82 -2.33 -25.58
C GLU A 147 -3.30 -3.20 -26.73
N GLY A 148 -4.01 -4.29 -27.05
CA GLY A 148 -3.65 -5.20 -28.15
C GLY A 148 -2.37 -6.03 -27.93
N GLY A 149 -1.70 -5.90 -26.78
CA GLY A 149 -0.53 -6.70 -26.41
C GLY A 149 -0.88 -7.99 -25.68
N SER A 150 0.07 -8.94 -25.61
CA SER A 150 -0.15 -10.27 -25.03
C SER A 150 0.37 -10.46 -23.60
N GLY A 151 1.04 -9.46 -23.01
CA GLY A 151 1.64 -9.56 -21.68
C GLY A 151 1.20 -8.43 -20.75
N SER A 152 1.03 -8.74 -19.46
CA SER A 152 0.80 -7.75 -18.40
C SER A 152 2.04 -7.62 -17.51
N ALA A 153 2.15 -6.49 -16.82
CA ALA A 153 3.18 -6.24 -15.82
C ALA A 153 2.53 -5.87 -14.49
N THR A 154 3.08 -6.37 -13.38
CA THR A 154 2.54 -6.12 -12.04
C THR A 154 3.62 -5.51 -11.15
N ALA A 155 3.25 -4.46 -10.42
CA ALA A 155 4.03 -3.86 -9.35
C ALA A 155 3.26 -3.94 -8.03
N THR A 156 3.96 -4.01 -6.91
CA THR A 156 3.34 -4.04 -5.57
C THR A 156 3.68 -2.76 -4.82
N VAL A 157 2.64 -2.08 -4.34
CA VAL A 157 2.76 -0.93 -3.43
C VAL A 157 2.49 -1.42 -2.01
N SER A 158 3.54 -1.46 -1.20
CA SER A 158 3.44 -1.80 0.23
C SER A 158 2.87 -0.65 1.05
N ASN A 159 2.35 -0.95 2.24
CA ASN A 159 1.73 0.02 3.15
C ASN A 159 0.59 0.81 2.47
N ALA A 160 -0.25 0.11 1.70
CA ALA A 160 -1.34 0.67 0.93
C ALA A 160 -2.66 0.00 1.35
N CYS A 161 -3.54 0.76 2.00
CA CYS A 161 -4.78 0.22 2.56
C CYS A 161 -6.05 0.81 1.93
N VAL A 162 -6.07 2.11 1.66
CA VAL A 162 -7.21 2.86 1.11
C VAL A 162 -6.64 3.97 0.22
N GLY A 163 -7.16 4.13 -0.98
CA GLY A 163 -6.63 5.13 -1.91
C GLY A 163 -6.95 4.87 -3.37
N THR A 164 -6.31 5.64 -4.25
CA THR A 164 -6.54 5.58 -5.69
C THR A 164 -5.21 5.50 -6.44
N VAL A 165 -5.14 4.62 -7.43
CA VAL A 165 -4.07 4.62 -8.43
C VAL A 165 -4.45 5.56 -9.56
N TYR A 166 -3.72 6.66 -9.70
CA TYR A 166 -3.75 7.51 -10.89
C TYR A 166 -2.71 7.01 -11.88
N TRP A 167 -3.03 6.98 -13.18
CA TRP A 167 -2.10 6.47 -14.18
C TRP A 167 -2.22 7.22 -15.51
N THR A 168 -1.08 7.34 -16.19
CA THR A 168 -0.93 8.06 -17.45
C THR A 168 -1.29 7.19 -18.65
N GLY A 169 -1.33 7.79 -19.82
CA GLY A 169 -1.43 7.15 -21.13
C GLY A 169 -0.06 6.75 -21.66
N LEU A 170 0.01 6.62 -22.99
CA LEU A 170 1.24 6.27 -23.69
C LEU A 170 2.20 7.45 -23.64
N LEU A 171 3.30 7.31 -22.90
CA LEU A 171 4.40 8.25 -22.90
C LEU A 171 5.53 7.69 -23.77
N ALA A 172 6.03 8.49 -24.72
CA ALA A 172 7.15 8.09 -25.53
C ALA A 172 8.38 7.86 -24.65
N ASP A 173 9.06 6.73 -24.82
CA ASP A 173 10.30 6.42 -24.10
C ASP A 173 11.37 7.42 -24.52
N SER A 174 11.83 8.24 -23.58
CA SER A 174 12.88 9.23 -23.81
C SER A 174 14.24 8.62 -24.16
N GLY A 175 14.37 7.29 -24.13
CA GLY A 175 15.56 6.51 -24.53
C GLY A 175 15.58 6.05 -25.99
N SER A 176 14.51 6.27 -26.78
CA SER A 176 14.51 5.94 -28.23
C SER A 176 15.07 7.08 -29.07
N GLY A 177 16.36 7.36 -28.90
CA GLY A 177 17.14 8.20 -29.80
C GLY A 177 18.43 7.48 -30.17
N ALA A 178 18.39 6.64 -31.20
CA ALA A 178 19.57 6.10 -31.89
C ALA A 178 19.25 5.91 -33.38
#